data_AF-A0A517TJ05-F1
#
_entry.id   AF-A0A517TJ05-F1
#
_cell.length_a   1.000
_cell.length_b   1.000
_cell.length_c   1.000
_cell.angle_alpha   90.00
_cell.angle_beta   90.00
_cell.angle_gamma   90.00
#
_symmetry.space_group_name_H-M   'P 1'
#
loop_
_entity.id
_entity.type
_entity.pdbx_description
1 polymer ?
#
loop_
_entity_poly.entity_id
_entity_poly.type
_entity_poly.pdbx_seq_one_letter_code
_entity_poly.pdbx_strand_id
1 'polypeptide(L)'
;MQIEIALVQTGVISADDYVAALARRDQERPPLGQVAIEQGMMAATHVLDVLRLQHTDPTRRFGELAVEKGYLDSHQVATLLMQQLEKQRPVIEHLVELGRLSREQAQTARVHGVARSVSLLA
;
A
#
# COMPACT_ATOMS: atom_id res chain seq x y z
N MET A 1 -4.91 6.97 -8.19
CA MET A 1 -4.41 6.59 -9.52
C MET A 1 -4.58 7.66 -10.60
N GLN A 2 -5.78 8.19 -10.89
CA GLN A 2 -5.93 9.17 -11.99
C GLN A 2 -5.17 10.49 -11.75
N ILE A 3 -5.09 10.95 -10.50
CA ILE A 3 -4.41 12.20 -10.15
C ILE A 3 -2.90 12.09 -10.40
N GLU A 4 -2.29 10.99 -9.96
CA GLU A 4 -0.84 10.77 -10.08
C GLU A 4 -0.42 10.63 -11.56
N ILE A 5 -1.21 9.91 -12.36
CA ILE A 5 -0.99 9.78 -13.81
C ILE A 5 -1.09 11.14 -14.51
N ALA A 6 -2.06 11.98 -14.13
CA ALA A 6 -2.21 13.31 -14.70
C ALA A 6 -0.99 14.21 -14.38
N LEU A 7 -0.40 14.11 -13.19
CA LEU A 7 0.81 14.86 -12.82
C LEU A 7 2.01 14.47 -13.70
N VAL A 8 2.15 13.17 -14.02
CA VAL A 8 3.17 12.69 -14.96
C VAL A 8 2.90 13.20 -16.38
N GLN A 9 1.66 13.07 -16.85
CA GLN A 9 1.28 13.48 -18.22
C GLN A 9 1.44 14.99 -18.46
N THR A 10 1.24 15.80 -17.43
CA THR A 10 1.40 17.26 -17.50
C THR A 10 2.83 17.73 -17.23
N GLY A 11 3.75 16.81 -16.93
CA GLY A 11 5.16 17.12 -16.65
C GLY A 11 5.41 17.81 -15.32
N VAL A 12 4.42 17.83 -14.42
CA VAL A 12 4.58 18.39 -13.05
C VAL A 12 5.54 17.54 -12.23
N ILE A 13 5.54 16.23 -12.45
CA ILE A 13 6.51 15.27 -11.92
C ILE A 13 7.03 14.40 -13.05
N SER A 14 8.26 13.88 -12.93
CA SER A 14 8.77 12.88 -13.86
C SER A 14 8.23 11.47 -13.55
N ALA A 15 8.37 10.55 -14.51
CA ALA A 15 8.09 9.14 -14.26
C ALA A 15 8.99 8.55 -13.16
N ASP A 16 10.26 8.98 -13.10
CA ASP A 16 11.21 8.55 -12.08
C ASP A 16 10.81 9.05 -10.69
N ASP A 17 10.33 10.29 -10.57
CA ASP A 17 9.81 10.82 -9.31
C ASP A 17 8.59 10.03 -8.83
N TYR A 18 7.70 9.64 -9.76
CA TYR A 18 6.53 8.82 -9.45
C TYR A 18 6.94 7.41 -8.98
N VAL A 19 7.89 6.77 -9.67
CA VAL A 19 8.41 5.45 -9.27
C VAL A 19 9.10 5.51 -7.92
N ALA A 20 9.89 6.55 -7.64
CA ALA A 20 10.53 6.74 -6.35
C ALA A 20 9.51 6.92 -5.21
N ALA A 21 8.45 7.68 -5.44
CA ALA A 21 7.38 7.86 -4.48
C ALA A 21 6.57 6.57 -4.24
N LEU A 22 6.32 5.77 -5.30
CA LEU A 22 5.70 4.45 -5.17
C LEU A 22 6.57 3.50 -4.34
N ALA A 23 7.87 3.44 -4.62
CA ALA A 23 8.80 2.59 -3.88
C ALA A 23 8.81 2.95 -2.39
N ARG A 24 8.81 4.25 -2.06
CA ARG A 24 8.73 4.71 -0.67
C ARG A 24 7.41 4.31 0.00
N ARG A 25 6.27 4.52 -0.67
CA ARG A 25 4.96 4.10 -0.15
C ARG A 25 4.92 2.60 0.12
N ASP A 26 5.49 1.79 -0.76
CA ASP A 26 5.49 0.34 -0.63
C ASP A 26 6.45 -0.14 0.48
N GLN A 27 7.54 0.58 0.75
CA GLN A 27 8.42 0.35 1.89
C GLN A 27 7.77 0.73 3.23
N GLU A 28 6.92 1.75 3.26
CA GLU A 28 6.18 2.17 4.46
C GLU A 28 4.97 1.25 4.76
N ARG A 29 4.59 0.37 3.81
CA ARG A 29 3.48 -0.58 4.03
C ARG A 29 3.87 -1.60 5.10
N PRO A 30 3.12 -1.69 6.22
CA PRO A 30 3.43 -2.65 7.27
C PRO A 30 3.31 -4.09 6.73
N PRO A 31 4.21 -5.02 7.08
CA PRO A 31 4.09 -6.43 6.68
C PRO A 31 2.77 -7.05 7.15
N LEU A 32 2.20 -7.98 6.37
CA LEU A 32 0.89 -8.57 6.67
C LEU A 32 0.87 -9.27 8.04
N GLY A 33 1.96 -9.93 8.42
CA GLY A 33 2.11 -10.55 9.74
C GLY A 33 2.08 -9.55 10.90
N GLN A 34 2.61 -8.33 10.71
CA GLN A 34 2.49 -7.26 11.71
C GLN A 34 1.03 -6.84 11.87
N VAL A 35 0.32 -6.64 10.76
CA VAL A 35 -1.11 -6.31 10.79
C VAL A 35 -1.90 -7.41 11.49
N ALA A 36 -1.59 -8.69 11.24
CA ALA A 36 -2.24 -9.83 11.89
C ALA A 36 -2.08 -9.84 13.42
N ILE A 37 -0.91 -9.43 13.93
CA ILE A 37 -0.66 -9.29 15.38
C ILE A 37 -1.45 -8.13 15.96
N GLU A 38 -1.41 -6.96 15.30
CA GLU A 38 -2.11 -5.75 15.75
C GLU A 38 -3.63 -5.96 15.83
N GLN A 39 -4.18 -6.82 14.97
CA GLN A 39 -5.61 -7.17 14.94
C GLN A 39 -5.98 -8.34 15.85
N GLY A 40 -5.01 -8.93 16.56
CA GLY A 40 -5.23 -10.10 17.41
C GLY A 40 -5.60 -11.38 16.66
N MET A 41 -5.42 -11.41 15.32
CA MET A 41 -5.73 -12.57 14.49
C MET A 41 -4.60 -13.61 14.51
N MET A 42 -3.36 -13.20 14.80
CA MET A 42 -2.23 -14.09 14.96
C MET A 42 -1.39 -13.71 16.18
N ALA A 43 -0.87 -14.72 16.89
CA ALA A 43 0.21 -14.50 17.86
C ALA A 43 1.55 -14.26 17.14
N ALA A 44 2.46 -13.54 17.81
CA ALA A 44 3.81 -13.32 17.28
C ALA A 44 4.56 -14.62 16.94
N THR A 45 4.33 -15.68 17.72
CA THR A 45 4.89 -17.02 17.47
C THR A 45 4.37 -17.63 16.17
N HIS A 46 3.10 -17.43 15.81
CA HIS A 46 2.54 -17.90 14.54
C HIS A 46 3.19 -17.18 13.36
N VAL A 47 3.38 -15.86 13.48
CA VAL A 47 4.03 -15.04 12.44
C VAL A 47 5.47 -15.51 12.22
N LEU A 48 6.24 -15.74 13.29
CA LEU A 48 7.61 -16.24 13.20
C LEU A 48 7.71 -17.61 12.55
N ASP A 49 6.75 -18.51 12.81
CA ASP A 49 6.68 -19.82 12.16
C ASP A 49 6.44 -19.69 10.64
N VAL A 50 5.48 -18.85 10.24
CA VAL A 50 5.22 -18.58 8.81
C VAL A 50 6.43 -17.94 8.13
N LEU A 51 7.09 -16.97 8.77
CA LEU A 51 8.30 -16.33 8.22
C LEU A 51 9.45 -17.33 8.05
N ARG A 52 9.59 -18.29 8.98
CA ARG A 52 10.60 -19.35 8.86
C ARG A 52 10.34 -20.23 7.63
N LEU A 53 9.09 -20.60 7.39
CA LEU A 53 8.70 -21.39 6.21
C LEU A 53 8.93 -20.61 4.92
N GLN A 54 8.57 -19.32 4.91
CA GLN A 54 8.80 -18.44 3.76
C GLN A 54 10.30 -18.22 3.48
N HIS A 55 11.15 -18.22 4.51
CA HIS A 55 12.60 -18.17 4.32
C HIS A 55 13.15 -19.44 3.63
N THR A 56 12.55 -20.61 3.89
CA THR A 56 12.92 -21.86 3.23
C THR A 56 12.41 -21.92 1.78
N ASP A 57 11.25 -21.33 1.49
CA ASP A 57 10.72 -21.19 0.13
C ASP A 57 10.18 -19.77 -0.12
N PRO A 58 11.05 -18.85 -0.59
CA PRO A 58 10.69 -17.44 -0.79
C PRO A 58 9.63 -17.20 -1.86
N THR A 59 9.32 -18.19 -2.70
CA THR A 59 8.29 -18.07 -3.73
C THR A 59 6.88 -18.08 -3.15
N ARG A 60 6.73 -18.62 -1.93
CA ARG A 60 5.44 -18.80 -1.27
C ARG A 60 4.99 -17.53 -0.57
N ARG A 61 3.69 -17.23 -0.65
CA ARG A 61 3.14 -16.01 -0.03
C ARG A 61 2.82 -16.25 1.43
N PHE A 62 3.04 -15.22 2.26
CA PHE A 62 2.79 -15.27 3.70
C PHE A 62 1.36 -15.72 4.03
N GLY A 63 0.35 -15.13 3.36
CA GLY A 63 -1.05 -15.45 3.61
C GLY A 63 -1.40 -16.91 3.29
N GLU A 64 -0.84 -17.46 2.20
CA GLU A 64 -1.06 -18.86 1.80
C GLU A 64 -0.48 -19.81 2.85
N LEU A 65 0.75 -19.56 3.29
CA LEU A 65 1.40 -20.32 4.36
C LEU A 65 0.63 -20.25 5.68
N ALA A 66 0.12 -19.07 6.05
CA ALA A 66 -0.66 -18.90 7.27
C ALA A 66 -1.99 -19.69 7.22
N VAL A 67 -2.61 -19.80 6.05
CA VAL A 67 -3.81 -20.63 5.83
C VAL A 67 -3.50 -22.11 5.92
N GLU A 68 -2.44 -22.58 5.27
CA GLU A 68 -2.02 -23.98 5.35
C GLU A 68 -1.69 -24.43 6.78
N LYS A 69 -1.14 -23.53 7.58
CA LYS A 69 -0.84 -23.77 9.00
C LYS A 69 -2.07 -23.70 9.91
N GLY A 70 -3.22 -23.28 9.39
CA GLY A 70 -4.45 -23.09 10.16
C GLY A 70 -4.41 -21.90 11.11
N TYR A 71 -3.45 -20.98 10.94
CA TYR A 71 -3.37 -19.76 11.75
C TYR A 71 -4.33 -18.68 11.29
N LEU A 72 -4.69 -18.70 10.00
CA LEU A 72 -5.68 -17.84 9.39
C LEU A 72 -6.58 -18.69 8.48
N ASP A 73 -7.76 -18.18 8.17
CA ASP A 73 -8.52 -18.59 6.99
C ASP A 73 -8.39 -17.56 5.85
N SER A 74 -8.87 -17.92 4.65
CA SER A 74 -8.80 -17.05 3.47
C SER A 74 -9.56 -15.72 3.63
N HIS A 75 -10.62 -15.70 4.44
CA HIS A 75 -11.40 -14.48 4.70
C HIS A 75 -10.63 -13.53 5.63
N GLN A 76 -9.95 -14.06 6.65
CA GLN A 76 -9.08 -13.29 7.52
C GLN A 76 -7.88 -12.74 6.74
N VAL A 77 -7.28 -13.50 5.84
CA VAL A 77 -6.23 -13.00 4.94
C VAL A 77 -6.75 -11.82 4.10
N ALA A 78 -7.93 -11.95 3.48
CA ALA A 78 -8.52 -10.86 2.71
C ALA A 78 -8.78 -9.61 3.56
N THR A 79 -9.31 -9.80 4.78
CA THR A 79 -9.55 -8.72 5.76
C THR A 79 -8.25 -8.00 6.11
N LEU A 80 -7.18 -8.74 6.41
CA LEU A 80 -5.88 -8.19 6.74
C LEU A 80 -5.26 -7.43 5.56
N LEU A 81 -5.42 -7.92 4.32
CA LEU A 81 -4.95 -7.21 3.12
C LEU A 81 -5.67 -5.88 2.93
N MET A 82 -6.99 -5.83 3.18
CA MET A 82 -7.75 -4.58 3.13
C MET A 82 -7.27 -3.58 4.18
N GLN A 83 -7.10 -4.03 5.42
CA GLN A 83 -6.59 -3.18 6.50
C GLN A 83 -5.15 -2.71 6.25
N GLN A 84 -4.31 -3.56 5.66
CA GLN A 84 -2.95 -3.21 5.26
C GLN A 84 -2.96 -2.11 4.17
N LEU A 85 -3.89 -2.19 3.21
CA LEU A 85 -4.08 -1.17 2.17
C LEU A 85 -4.57 0.16 2.76
N GLU A 86 -5.49 0.13 3.71
CA GLU A 86 -5.99 1.34 4.39
C GLU A 86 -4.90 2.12 5.15
N LYS A 87 -3.86 1.41 5.62
CA LYS A 87 -2.70 2.04 6.28
C LYS A 87 -1.72 2.69 5.30
N GLN A 88 -1.85 2.48 3.99
CA GLN A 88 -0.97 3.09 3.01
C GLN A 88 -1.35 4.55 2.77
N ARG A 89 -0.39 5.45 2.98
CA ARG A 89 -0.57 6.86 2.61
C ARG A 89 -0.60 7.03 1.08
N PRO A 90 -1.35 8.01 0.55
CA PRO A 90 -1.35 8.31 -0.87
C PRO A 90 0.06 8.62 -1.43
N VAL A 91 0.32 8.27 -2.70
CA VAL A 91 1.64 8.55 -3.35
C VAL A 91 1.94 10.04 -3.37
N ILE A 92 0.90 10.88 -3.51
CA ILE A 92 1.04 12.34 -3.54
C ILE A 92 1.69 12.91 -2.27
N GLU A 93 1.50 12.28 -1.11
CA GLU A 93 2.12 12.72 0.14
C GLU A 93 3.62 12.44 0.13
N HIS A 94 4.03 11.30 -0.42
CA HIS A 94 5.43 10.95 -0.61
C HIS A 94 6.12 11.85 -1.63
N LEU A 95 5.44 12.24 -2.71
CA LEU A 95 5.96 13.21 -3.68
C LEU A 95 6.26 14.57 -3.04
N VAL A 96 5.41 15.01 -2.11
CA VAL A 96 5.64 16.25 -1.34
C VAL A 96 6.84 16.09 -0.39
N GLU A 97 6.93 14.98 0.33
CA GLU A 97 8.03 14.70 1.26
C GLU A 97 9.39 14.58 0.56
N LEU A 98 9.41 14.03 -0.66
CA LEU A 98 10.60 13.94 -1.49
C LEU A 98 10.97 15.27 -2.17
N GLY A 99 10.19 16.33 -1.95
CA GLY A 99 10.38 17.65 -2.55
C GLY A 99 10.09 17.71 -4.06
N ARG A 100 9.39 16.69 -4.59
CA ARG A 100 9.05 16.57 -6.03
C ARG A 100 7.75 17.27 -6.38
N LEU A 101 6.94 17.58 -5.38
CA LEU A 101 5.70 18.31 -5.51
C LEU A 101 5.59 19.33 -4.38
N SER A 102 5.20 20.57 -4.69
CA SER A 102 4.88 21.53 -3.63
C SER A 102 3.54 21.19 -2.97
N ARG A 103 3.34 21.63 -1.72
CA ARG A 103 2.04 21.46 -1.04
C ARG A 103 0.89 22.11 -1.81
N GLU A 104 1.14 23.24 -2.47
CA GLU A 104 0.17 23.94 -3.29
C GLU A 104 -0.20 23.14 -4.55
N GLN A 105 0.79 22.57 -5.24
CA GLN A 105 0.57 21.71 -6.40
C GLN A 105 -0.20 20.43 -6.00
N ALA A 106 0.14 19.84 -4.85
CA ALA A 106 -0.58 18.69 -4.31
C ALA A 106 -2.05 19.01 -4.00
N GLN A 107 -2.31 20.17 -3.40
CA GLN A 107 -3.67 20.62 -3.10
C GLN A 107 -4.46 20.87 -4.38
N THR A 108 -3.85 21.53 -5.36
CA THR A 108 -4.46 21.80 -6.67
C THR A 108 -4.83 20.49 -7.37
N ALA A 109 -3.92 19.51 -7.39
CA ALA A 109 -4.14 18.21 -8.00
C ALA A 109 -5.28 17.44 -7.32
N ARG A 110 -5.40 17.50 -5.98
CA ARG A 110 -6.50 16.90 -5.22
C ARG A 110 -7.86 17.48 -5.61
N VAL A 111 -7.97 18.81 -5.69
CA VAL A 111 -9.24 19.49 -6.03
C VAL A 111 -9.70 19.12 -7.45
N HIS A 112 -8.79 19.16 -8.43
CA HIS A 112 -9.12 18.88 -9.83
C HIS A 112 -9.36 17.39 -10.09
N GLY A 113 -8.67 16.51 -9.35
CA GLY A 113 -8.90 15.07 -9.40
C GLY A 113 -10.27 14.64 -8.89
N VAL A 114 -10.74 15.26 -7.79
CA VAL A 114 -12.07 15.00 -7.23
C VAL A 114 -13.16 15.48 -8.19
N ALA A 115 -13.02 16.66 -8.80
CA ALA A 115 -13.97 17.19 -9.77
C ALA A 115 -14.16 16.26 -10.99
N ARG A 116 -13.09 15.68 -11.53
CA ARG A 116 -13.19 14.71 -12.64
C ARG A 116 -13.84 13.38 -12.25
N SER A 117 -13.69 12.97 -10.98
CA SER A 117 -14.26 11.71 -10.48
C SER A 117 -15.79 11.81 -10.32
N VAL A 118 -16.30 12.97 -9.91
CA VAL A 118 -17.75 13.21 -9.73
C VAL A 118 -18.46 13.35 -11.07
N SER A 119 -17.82 13.95 -12.09
CA SER A 119 -18.41 14.07 -13.44
C SER A 119 -18.49 12.75 -14.24
N LEU A 120 -17.88 11.67 -13.77
CA LEU A 120 -17.98 10.34 -14.40
C LEU A 120 -19.07 9.45 -13.76
N LEU A 121 -19.70 9.92 -12.68
CA LEU A 121 -20.75 9.22 -11.93
C LEU A 121 -22.13 9.90 -12.04
N ALA A 122 -22.27 10.93 -12.88
CA ALA A 122 -23.52 11.61 -13.21
C ALA A 122 -23.82 11.46 -14.71
#